data_AF-X1DV55-F1
#
_entry.id   AF-X1DV55-F1
#
_cell.length_a   1.000
_cell.length_b   1.000
_cell.length_c   1.000
_cell.angle_alpha   90.00
_cell.angle_beta   90.00
_cell.angle_gamma   90.00
#
_symmetry.space_group_name_H-M   'P 1'
#
loop_
_entity.id
_entity.type
_entity.pdbx_description
1 polymer ?
#
loop_
_entity_poly.entity_id
_entity_poly.type
_entity_poly.pdbx_seq_one_letter_code
_entity_poly.pdbx_strand_id
1 'polypeptide(L)'
;MLEELCYSLYDPCAGIFYPGAWMASTKKLDPYKQDLDKAEALLDEAGWIDRDNDGVRDKEIDGRIVPFEFSILVNQQPLRIAICTLLKENLDQIGIRLNVRPVESTVLQDLTLNRKFQAYLGGWGSGTDPDTSENLWKTGAMRNFCNYSNPEVDRLYAEGRQEFDRSKRA
;
A
#
# COMPACT_ATOMS: atom_id res chain seq x y z
N MET A 1 3.29 14.51 -9.07
CA MET A 1 2.09 13.71 -8.68
C MET A 1 0.95 14.55 -8.13
N LEU A 2 1.00 15.06 -6.90
CA LEU A 2 -0.15 15.73 -6.27
C LEU A 2 -0.59 17.01 -7.00
N GLU A 3 0.37 17.83 -7.41
CA GLU A 3 0.08 19.05 -8.18
C GLU A 3 -0.31 18.70 -9.62
N GLU A 4 0.43 17.82 -10.28
CA GLU A 4 0.30 17.58 -11.73
C GLU A 4 -0.82 16.61 -12.12
N LEU A 5 -0.97 15.50 -11.39
CA LEU A 5 -1.98 14.47 -11.69
C LEU A 5 -3.26 14.66 -10.88
N CYS A 6 -3.12 15.14 -9.65
CA CYS A 6 -4.22 15.30 -8.71
C CYS A 6 -4.72 16.75 -8.60
N TYR A 7 -4.11 17.71 -9.30
CA TYR A 7 -4.48 19.13 -9.32
C TYR A 7 -4.61 19.74 -7.92
N SER A 8 -3.76 19.29 -6.98
CA SER A 8 -3.77 19.68 -5.57
C SER A 8 -5.09 19.46 -4.83
N LEU A 9 -5.96 18.57 -5.34
CA LEU A 9 -7.23 18.18 -4.70
C LEU A 9 -7.05 17.14 -3.59
N TYR A 10 -5.83 16.66 -3.37
CA TYR A 10 -5.51 15.58 -2.44
C TYR A 10 -4.33 15.96 -1.56
N ASP A 11 -4.39 15.55 -0.30
CA ASP A 11 -3.29 15.66 0.64
C ASP A 11 -2.48 14.36 0.72
N PRO A 12 -1.16 14.44 0.97
CA PRO A 12 -0.37 13.26 1.29
C PRO A 12 -0.93 12.54 2.53
N CYS A 13 -1.10 11.23 2.43
CA CYS A 13 -1.56 10.41 3.54
C CYS A 13 -0.43 10.11 4.53
N ALA A 14 -0.66 10.33 5.83
CA ALA A 14 0.29 10.00 6.91
C ALA A 14 -0.23 8.95 7.89
N GLY A 15 -1.49 8.52 7.76
CA GLY A 15 -2.13 7.55 8.64
C GLY A 15 -3.46 7.05 8.07
N ILE A 16 -4.07 6.04 8.71
CA ILE A 16 -5.26 5.36 8.18
C ILE A 16 -6.56 6.18 8.31
N PHE A 17 -6.55 7.25 9.10
CA PHE A 17 -7.68 8.15 9.30
C PHE A 17 -7.37 9.54 8.72
N TYR A 18 -8.39 10.17 8.13
CA TYR A 18 -8.28 11.55 7.65
C TYR A 18 -7.91 12.50 8.81
N PRO A 19 -6.98 13.46 8.66
CA PRO A 19 -6.48 14.29 9.75
C PRO A 19 -7.55 15.08 10.53
N GLY A 20 -8.67 15.44 9.89
CA GLY A 20 -9.78 16.14 10.57
C GLY A 20 -10.78 15.22 11.26
N ALA A 21 -10.59 13.90 11.21
CA ALA A 21 -11.46 12.94 11.87
C ALA A 21 -11.17 12.90 13.37
N TRP A 22 -12.20 12.74 14.21
CA TRP A 22 -12.03 12.79 15.67
C TRP A 22 -11.18 11.64 16.23
N MET A 23 -11.09 10.53 15.49
CA MET A 23 -10.26 9.36 15.77
C MET A 23 -8.87 9.42 15.09
N ALA A 24 -8.53 10.56 14.48
CA ALA A 24 -7.20 10.73 13.92
C ALA A 24 -6.18 10.88 15.05
N SER A 25 -5.02 10.25 14.88
CA SER A 25 -3.90 10.37 15.81
C SER A 25 -3.59 11.84 16.11
N THR A 26 -3.56 12.19 17.40
CA THR A 26 -3.12 13.52 17.86
C THR A 26 -1.63 13.76 17.64
N LYS A 27 -0.85 12.67 17.51
CA LYS A 27 0.55 12.74 17.08
C LYS A 27 0.57 13.08 15.59
N LYS A 28 1.18 14.22 15.26
CA LYS A 28 1.43 14.62 13.87
C LYS A 28 2.41 13.62 13.24
N LEU A 29 1.90 12.87 12.27
CA LEU A 29 2.70 11.99 11.43
C LEU A 29 3.07 12.77 10.17
N ASP A 30 4.36 12.83 9.87
CA ASP A 30 4.81 13.40 8.60
C ASP A 30 4.55 12.38 7.48
N PRO A 31 3.93 12.80 6.36
CA PRO A 31 3.81 11.94 5.20
C PRO A 31 5.19 11.47 4.72
N TYR A 32 5.23 10.27 4.15
CA TYR A 32 6.45 9.78 3.52
C TYR A 32 6.90 10.71 2.39
N LYS A 33 8.19 11.05 2.41
CA LYS A 33 8.87 11.78 1.34
C LYS A 33 9.66 10.79 0.51
N GLN A 34 9.66 11.00 -0.81
CA GLN A 34 10.46 10.19 -1.72
C GLN A 34 11.95 10.40 -1.42
N ASP A 35 12.67 9.30 -1.30
CA ASP A 35 14.10 9.24 -1.04
C ASP A 35 14.64 8.01 -1.77
N LEU A 36 15.16 8.22 -2.99
CA LEU A 36 15.61 7.15 -3.88
C LEU A 36 16.90 6.52 -3.35
N ASP A 37 17.85 7.33 -2.87
CA ASP A 37 19.11 6.86 -2.29
C ASP A 37 18.86 5.90 -1.11
N LYS A 38 17.92 6.27 -0.23
CA LYS A 38 17.54 5.40 0.89
C LYS A 38 16.82 4.13 0.42
N ALA A 39 16.00 4.21 -0.63
CA ALA A 39 15.34 3.04 -1.20
C ALA A 39 16.35 2.06 -1.78
N GLU A 40 17.35 2.55 -2.53
CA GLU A 40 18.45 1.73 -3.07
C GLU A 40 19.27 1.07 -1.95
N ALA A 41 19.63 1.82 -0.91
CA ALA A 41 20.38 1.27 0.22
C ALA A 41 19.62 0.13 0.93
N LEU A 42 18.30 0.26 1.09
CA LEU A 42 17.46 -0.80 1.67
C LEU A 42 17.36 -2.03 0.75
N LEU A 43 17.35 -1.83 -0.57
CA LEU A 43 17.36 -2.93 -1.53
C LEU A 43 18.69 -3.67 -1.49
N ASP A 44 19.80 -2.95 -1.43
CA ASP A 44 21.15 -3.53 -1.28
C ASP A 44 21.25 -4.33 0.02
N GLU A 45 20.80 -3.77 1.15
CA GLU A 45 20.77 -4.46 2.46
C GLU A 45 19.92 -5.73 2.40
N ALA A 46 18.81 -5.69 1.67
CA ALA A 46 17.95 -6.85 1.44
C ALA A 46 18.51 -7.86 0.43
N GLY A 47 19.68 -7.59 -0.19
CA GLY A 47 20.37 -8.47 -1.15
C GLY A 47 19.84 -8.41 -2.58
N TRP A 48 19.05 -7.37 -2.91
CA TRP A 48 18.56 -7.10 -4.25
C TRP A 48 19.58 -6.28 -5.03
N ILE A 49 20.31 -6.92 -5.95
CA ILE A 49 21.41 -6.34 -6.69
C ILE A 49 21.26 -6.78 -8.15
N ASP A 50 21.45 -5.85 -9.08
CA ASP A 50 21.52 -6.15 -10.51
C ASP A 50 22.81 -6.94 -10.78
N ARG A 51 22.67 -8.24 -11.10
CA ARG A 51 23.81 -9.16 -11.25
C ARG A 51 24.26 -9.31 -12.70
N ASP A 52 23.39 -9.04 -13.66
CA ASP A 52 23.64 -9.22 -15.08
C ASP A 52 23.71 -7.91 -15.87
N ASN A 53 23.52 -6.78 -15.19
CA ASN A 53 23.50 -5.41 -15.73
C ASN A 53 22.36 -5.19 -16.73
N ASP A 54 21.22 -5.86 -16.55
CA ASP A 54 20.01 -5.63 -17.37
C ASP A 54 19.18 -4.43 -16.91
N GLY A 55 19.57 -3.79 -15.79
CA GLY A 55 18.90 -2.67 -15.18
C GLY A 55 17.80 -3.07 -14.18
N VAL A 56 17.61 -4.35 -13.90
CA VAL A 56 16.68 -4.87 -12.88
C VAL A 56 17.47 -5.60 -11.81
N ARG A 57 17.11 -5.34 -10.54
CA ARG A 57 17.76 -5.99 -9.41
C ARG A 57 17.30 -7.43 -9.29
N ASP A 58 18.22 -8.33 -8.99
CA ASP A 58 17.92 -9.73 -8.72
C ASP A 58 18.14 -10.10 -7.27
N LYS A 59 17.61 -11.26 -6.87
CA LYS A 59 17.97 -11.92 -5.61
C LYS A 59 17.96 -13.43 -5.78
N GLU A 60 18.92 -14.10 -5.15
CA GLU A 60 18.87 -15.56 -5.02
C GLU A 60 17.83 -15.95 -3.96
N ILE A 61 16.82 -16.69 -4.37
CA ILE A 61 15.75 -17.20 -3.51
C ILE A 61 15.58 -18.68 -3.84
N ASP A 62 15.73 -19.55 -2.85
CA ASP A 62 15.64 -21.01 -2.99
C ASP A 62 16.52 -21.58 -4.12
N GLY A 63 17.74 -21.06 -4.25
CA GLY A 63 18.72 -21.48 -5.26
C GLY A 63 18.43 -21.01 -6.69
N ARG A 64 17.52 -20.05 -6.87
CA ARG A 64 17.18 -19.45 -8.17
C ARG A 64 17.43 -17.95 -8.13
N ILE A 65 18.00 -17.42 -9.20
CA ILE A 65 18.06 -15.97 -9.42
C ILE A 65 16.67 -15.50 -9.85
N VAL A 66 16.08 -14.60 -9.09
CA VAL A 66 14.75 -14.05 -9.32
C VAL A 66 14.89 -12.54 -9.53
N PRO A 67 14.43 -11.98 -10.67
CA PRO A 67 14.42 -10.55 -10.89
C PRO A 67 13.33 -9.89 -10.02
N PHE A 68 13.56 -8.66 -9.59
CA PHE A 68 12.58 -7.87 -8.85
C PHE A 68 11.54 -7.33 -9.82
N GLU A 69 10.63 -8.22 -10.21
CA GLU A 69 9.55 -7.95 -11.12
C GLU A 69 8.21 -8.35 -10.51
N PHE A 70 7.22 -7.46 -10.58
CA PHE A 70 5.86 -7.78 -10.16
C PHE A 70 4.82 -6.97 -10.93
N SER A 71 3.55 -7.36 -10.77
CA SER A 71 2.42 -6.69 -11.39
C SER A 71 1.52 -6.02 -10.37
N ILE A 72 0.98 -4.86 -10.75
CA ILE A 72 -0.04 -4.13 -9.99
C ILE A 72 -1.35 -4.15 -10.75
N LEU A 73 -2.40 -4.67 -10.11
CA LEU A 73 -3.76 -4.58 -10.63
C LEU A 73 -4.35 -3.21 -10.33
N VAL A 74 -5.03 -2.62 -11.30
CA VAL A 74 -5.74 -1.35 -11.13
C VAL A 74 -7.00 -1.36 -11.97
N ASN A 75 -8.05 -0.64 -11.56
CA ASN A 75 -9.22 -0.51 -12.42
C ASN A 75 -8.96 0.47 -13.57
N GLN A 76 -9.83 0.49 -14.57
CA GLN A 76 -9.65 1.30 -15.79
C GLN A 76 -9.87 2.82 -15.62
N GLN A 77 -9.82 3.34 -14.40
CA GLN A 77 -9.94 4.78 -14.16
C GLN A 77 -8.64 5.50 -14.60
N PRO A 78 -8.70 6.51 -15.49
CA PRO A 78 -7.50 7.14 -16.05
C PRO A 78 -6.51 7.67 -15.01
N LEU A 79 -7.01 8.35 -13.96
CA LEU A 79 -6.16 8.88 -12.88
C LEU A 79 -5.38 7.77 -12.15
N ARG A 80 -6.04 6.63 -11.88
CA ARG A 80 -5.42 5.51 -11.17
C ARG A 80 -4.38 4.81 -12.03
N ILE A 81 -4.62 4.69 -13.32
CA ILE A 81 -3.62 4.19 -14.28
C ILE A 81 -2.42 5.14 -14.30
N ALA A 82 -2.63 6.46 -14.42
CA ALA A 82 -1.55 7.44 -14.42
C ALA A 82 -0.70 7.39 -13.14
N ILE A 83 -1.33 7.23 -11.97
CA ILE A 83 -0.62 7.03 -10.70
C ILE A 83 0.23 5.75 -10.73
N CYS A 84 -0.30 4.63 -11.24
CA CYS A 84 0.45 3.38 -11.34
C CYS A 84 1.60 3.48 -12.35
N THR A 85 1.42 4.22 -13.45
CA THR A 85 2.48 4.47 -14.44
C THR A 85 3.60 5.31 -13.84
N LEU A 86 3.27 6.36 -13.09
CA LEU A 86 4.28 7.15 -12.38
C LEU A 86 5.00 6.30 -11.31
N LEU A 87 4.28 5.43 -10.60
CA LEU A 87 4.90 4.47 -9.68
C LEU A 87 5.87 3.55 -10.42
N LYS A 88 5.50 3.07 -11.61
CA LYS A 88 6.39 2.26 -12.46
C LYS A 88 7.66 3.03 -12.81
N GLU A 89 7.56 4.28 -13.28
CA GLU A 89 8.72 5.11 -13.61
C GLU A 89 9.64 5.37 -12.41
N ASN A 90 9.07 5.53 -11.21
CA ASN A 90 9.86 5.68 -9.98
C ASN A 90 10.55 4.38 -9.55
N LEU A 91 9.91 3.24 -9.73
CA LEU A 91 10.48 1.93 -9.40
C LEU A 91 11.54 1.49 -10.42
N ASP A 92 11.35 1.81 -11.70
CA ASP A 92 12.31 1.53 -12.77
C ASP A 92 13.65 2.26 -12.48
N GLN A 93 13.63 3.46 -11.88
CA GLN A 93 14.84 4.20 -11.49
C GLN A 93 15.73 3.48 -10.46
N ILE A 94 15.14 2.62 -9.62
CA ILE A 94 15.84 1.87 -8.57
C ILE A 94 15.94 0.38 -8.91
N GLY A 95 15.75 0.02 -10.18
CA GLY A 95 15.91 -1.35 -10.69
C GLY A 95 14.79 -2.30 -10.28
N ILE A 96 13.55 -1.82 -10.13
CA ILE A 96 12.39 -2.66 -9.87
C ILE A 96 11.43 -2.57 -11.05
N ARG A 97 11.17 -3.71 -11.71
CA ARG A 97 10.28 -3.76 -12.87
C ARG A 97 8.82 -3.92 -12.43
N LEU A 98 8.04 -2.85 -12.60
CA LEU A 98 6.60 -2.88 -12.34
C LEU A 98 5.79 -3.05 -13.64
N ASN A 99 4.87 -4.01 -13.64
CA ASN A 99 3.90 -4.25 -14.71
C ASN A 99 2.51 -3.74 -14.32
N VAL A 100 2.07 -2.62 -14.88
CA VAL A 100 0.73 -2.07 -14.63
C VAL A 100 -0.31 -2.87 -15.43
N ARG A 101 -1.32 -3.41 -14.74
CA ARG A 101 -2.37 -4.25 -15.33
C ARG A 101 -3.76 -3.68 -15.06
N PRO A 102 -4.25 -2.80 -15.96
CA PRO A 102 -5.63 -2.32 -15.88
C PRO A 102 -6.62 -3.46 -16.16
N VAL A 103 -7.61 -3.62 -15.29
CA VAL A 103 -8.69 -4.62 -15.43
C VAL A 103 -10.05 -3.96 -15.15
N GLU A 104 -11.13 -4.58 -15.61
CA GLU A 104 -12.50 -4.14 -15.29
C GLU A 104 -12.73 -4.23 -13.76
N SER A 105 -13.58 -3.37 -13.19
CA SER A 105 -13.74 -3.23 -11.74
C SER A 105 -14.27 -4.48 -11.04
N THR A 106 -15.22 -5.22 -11.63
CA THR A 106 -15.70 -6.49 -11.08
C THR A 106 -14.64 -7.58 -11.16
N VAL A 107 -13.82 -7.57 -12.22
CA VAL A 107 -12.65 -8.45 -12.33
C VAL A 107 -11.60 -8.12 -11.28
N LEU A 108 -11.32 -6.83 -11.03
CA LEU A 108 -10.42 -6.41 -9.95
C LEU A 108 -10.92 -6.91 -8.59
N GLN A 109 -12.22 -6.76 -8.33
CA GLN A 109 -12.85 -7.23 -7.10
C GLN A 109 -12.73 -8.76 -6.95
N ASP A 110 -13.02 -9.53 -7.99
CA ASP A 110 -12.87 -10.99 -7.97
C ASP A 110 -11.41 -11.42 -7.72
N LEU A 111 -10.46 -10.82 -8.44
CA LEU A 111 -9.04 -11.14 -8.29
C LEU A 111 -8.53 -10.79 -6.88
N THR A 112 -8.96 -9.65 -6.31
CA THR A 112 -8.55 -9.24 -4.96
C THR A 112 -9.20 -10.08 -3.86
N LEU A 113 -10.48 -10.42 -3.99
CA LEU A 113 -11.18 -11.33 -3.06
C LEU A 113 -10.56 -12.72 -3.06
N ASN A 114 -10.22 -13.25 -4.24
CA ASN A 114 -9.59 -14.55 -4.39
C ASN A 114 -8.05 -14.52 -4.23
N ARG A 115 -7.48 -13.37 -3.86
CA ARG A 115 -6.03 -13.19 -3.62
C ARG A 115 -5.14 -13.58 -4.81
N LYS A 116 -5.63 -13.35 -6.03
CA LYS A 116 -4.93 -13.61 -7.29
C LYS A 116 -4.21 -12.35 -7.79
N PHE A 117 -3.32 -11.80 -6.97
CA PHE A 117 -2.56 -10.58 -7.28
C PHE A 117 -1.23 -10.52 -6.51
N GLN A 118 -0.27 -9.74 -7.03
CA GLN A 118 0.98 -9.42 -6.31
C GLN A 118 0.86 -8.06 -5.61
N ALA A 119 0.37 -7.05 -6.33
CA ALA A 119 -0.05 -5.75 -5.79
C ALA A 119 -1.37 -5.30 -6.43
N TYR A 120 -2.08 -4.38 -5.78
CA TYR A 120 -3.21 -3.68 -6.39
C TYR A 120 -3.34 -2.25 -5.88
N LEU A 121 -3.87 -1.34 -6.70
CA LEU A 121 -4.25 0.00 -6.26
C LEU A 121 -5.73 0.05 -5.89
N GLY A 122 -5.99 0.13 -4.58
CA GLY A 122 -7.32 0.23 -3.98
C GLY A 122 -7.63 1.61 -3.41
N GLY A 123 -8.83 1.73 -2.84
CA GLY A 123 -9.23 2.90 -2.08
C GLY A 123 -10.38 2.55 -1.15
N TRP A 124 -10.33 3.07 0.08
CA TRP A 124 -11.29 2.76 1.13
C TRP A 124 -11.83 4.06 1.74
N GLY A 125 -13.12 4.08 2.06
CA GLY A 125 -13.66 5.12 2.94
C GLY A 125 -13.27 4.82 4.38
N SER A 126 -12.92 5.85 5.15
CA SER A 126 -12.53 5.73 6.56
C SER A 126 -13.70 5.44 7.51
N GLY A 127 -14.95 5.56 7.02
CA GLY A 127 -16.15 5.49 7.86
C GLY A 127 -16.25 6.65 8.86
N THR A 128 -17.20 6.54 9.79
CA THR A 128 -17.44 7.52 10.86
C THR A 128 -17.01 7.03 12.24
N ASP A 129 -16.52 5.79 12.32
CA ASP A 129 -16.12 5.11 13.55
C ASP A 129 -14.80 4.33 13.30
N PRO A 130 -13.80 4.41 14.20
CA PRO A 130 -12.50 3.76 13.98
C PRO A 130 -12.61 2.24 13.76
N ASP A 131 -13.62 1.58 14.36
CA ASP A 131 -13.87 0.15 14.22
C ASP A 131 -14.28 -0.26 12.79
N THR A 132 -14.77 0.68 11.96
CA THR A 132 -15.13 0.36 10.56
C THR A 132 -13.96 -0.11 9.70
N SER A 133 -12.73 0.24 10.11
CA SER A 133 -11.49 -0.18 9.47
C SER A 133 -11.00 -1.56 9.93
N GLU A 134 -11.58 -2.15 10.99
CA GLU A 134 -11.22 -3.48 11.51
C GLU A 134 -11.24 -4.53 10.40
N ASN A 135 -12.24 -4.49 9.52
CA ASN A 135 -12.38 -5.48 8.44
C ASN A 135 -11.25 -5.44 7.39
N LEU A 136 -10.42 -4.40 7.38
CA LEU A 136 -9.25 -4.26 6.49
C LEU A 136 -7.97 -4.78 7.14
N TRP A 137 -7.84 -4.63 8.47
CA TRP A 137 -6.58 -4.78 9.19
C TRP A 137 -6.57 -5.94 10.19
N LYS A 138 -7.73 -6.46 10.59
CA LYS A 138 -7.80 -7.61 11.48
C LYS A 138 -7.37 -8.89 10.78
N THR A 139 -6.60 -9.71 11.51
CA THR A 139 -6.17 -11.03 11.03
C THR A 139 -7.39 -11.88 10.64
N GLY A 140 -7.38 -12.41 9.42
CA GLY A 140 -8.45 -13.29 8.91
C GLY A 140 -9.72 -12.57 8.45
N ALA A 141 -9.80 -11.24 8.52
CA ALA A 141 -10.96 -10.51 8.02
C ALA A 141 -11.12 -10.65 6.48
N MET A 142 -12.37 -10.72 6.00
CA MET A 142 -12.68 -10.93 4.58
C MET A 142 -12.06 -9.85 3.67
N ARG A 143 -12.04 -8.59 4.12
CA ARG A 143 -11.52 -7.45 3.34
C ARG A 143 -10.03 -7.18 3.58
N ASN A 144 -9.38 -7.97 4.42
CA ASN A 144 -7.93 -7.98 4.59
C ASN A 144 -7.28 -8.76 3.43
N PHE A 145 -7.33 -8.17 2.23
CA PHE A 145 -6.91 -8.80 0.99
C PHE A 145 -5.41 -9.10 0.95
N CYS A 146 -4.60 -8.35 1.69
CA CYS A 146 -3.14 -8.53 1.75
C CYS A 146 -2.70 -9.57 2.81
N ASN A 147 -3.63 -10.19 3.54
CA ASN A 147 -3.31 -11.14 4.62
C ASN A 147 -2.41 -10.53 5.70
N TYR A 148 -2.60 -9.23 5.99
CA TYR A 148 -1.91 -8.60 7.10
C TYR A 148 -2.28 -9.29 8.41
N SER A 149 -1.29 -9.51 9.29
CA SER A 149 -1.52 -10.07 10.62
C SER A 149 -0.56 -9.44 11.61
N ASN A 150 -1.13 -8.89 12.69
CA ASN A 150 -0.37 -8.33 13.78
C ASN A 150 -1.20 -8.48 15.08
N PRO A 151 -0.74 -9.31 16.04
CA PRO A 151 -1.45 -9.55 17.29
C PRO A 151 -1.74 -8.27 18.09
N GLU A 152 -0.87 -7.26 18.00
CA GLU A 152 -1.07 -5.99 18.69
C GLU A 152 -2.22 -5.20 18.06
N VAL A 153 -2.31 -5.18 16.73
CA VAL A 153 -3.44 -4.53 16.03
C VAL A 153 -4.76 -5.25 16.34
N ASP A 154 -4.76 -6.58 16.35
CA ASP A 154 -5.94 -7.36 16.70
C ASP A 154 -6.41 -7.08 18.14
N ARG A 155 -5.47 -6.98 19.09
CA ARG A 155 -5.73 -6.60 20.49
C ARG A 155 -6.32 -5.20 20.58
N LEU A 156 -5.73 -4.22 19.90
CA LEU A 156 -6.18 -2.82 19.92
C LEU A 156 -7.59 -2.66 19.36
N TYR A 157 -7.96 -3.38 18.29
CA TYR A 157 -9.35 -3.37 17.79
C TYR A 157 -10.33 -4.00 18.80
N ALA A 158 -9.95 -5.10 19.46
CA ALA A 158 -10.78 -5.73 20.47
C ALA A 158 -11.04 -4.81 21.68
N GLU A 159 -10.01 -4.11 22.16
CA GLU A 159 -10.11 -3.12 23.24
C GLU A 159 -10.92 -1.89 22.81
N GLY A 160 -10.63 -1.35 21.64
CA GLY A 160 -11.34 -0.18 21.10
C GLY A 160 -12.84 -0.41 20.89
N ARG A 161 -13.29 -1.65 20.72
CA ARG A 161 -14.73 -2.00 20.66
C ARG A 161 -15.42 -1.97 22.03
N GLN A 162 -14.67 -2.11 23.11
CA GLN A 162 -15.18 -2.09 24.49
C GLN A 162 -14.95 -0.76 25.20
N GLU A 163 -14.18 0.16 24.60
CA GLU A 163 -13.94 1.49 25.14
C GLU A 163 -15.09 2.45 24.77
N PHE A 164 -15.72 3.05 25.77
CA PHE A 164 -16.82 3.99 25.61
C PHE A 164 -16.38 5.45 25.78
N ASP A 165 -15.21 5.68 26.39
CA ASP A 165 -14.57 6.99 26.44
C ASP A 165 -14.00 7.34 25.05
N ARG A 166 -14.60 8.34 24.42
CA ARG A 166 -14.24 8.77 23.07
C ARG A 166 -12.78 9.21 22.96
N SER A 167 -12.21 9.82 24.00
CA SER A 167 -10.83 10.31 23.98
C SER A 167 -9.81 9.19 24.14
N LYS A 168 -10.16 8.10 24.84
CA LYS A 168 -9.32 6.90 24.92
C LYS A 168 -9.43 6.01 23.68
N ARG A 169 -10.57 6.05 23.01
CA ARG A 169 -10.87 5.25 21.81
C ARG A 169 -10.27 5.85 20.51
N ALA A 170 -9.99 7.16 20.52
CA ALA A 170 -9.35 7.89 19.41
C ALA A 170 -7.84 7.60 19.34
#